data_AF-A0A941MBF1-F1
#
_entry.id   AF-A0A941MBF1-F1
#
_cell.length_a   1.000
_cell.length_b   1.000
_cell.length_c   1.000
_cell.angle_alpha   90.00
_cell.angle_beta   90.00
_cell.angle_gamma   90.00
#
_symmetry.space_group_name_H-M   'P 1'
#
loop_
_entity.id
_entity.type
_entity.pdbx_description
1 polymer ?
#
loop_
_entity_poly.entity_id
_entity_poly.type
_entity_poly.pdbx_seq_one_letter_code
_entity_poly.pdbx_strand_id
1 'polypeptide(L)'
;MKFPAALLALLACVSTGHATAPATRAAGTYSSIHRTASEDDVGMRVVIGYSNRGWYAVLQCAGGNIDRPVVVTAQVDEDKRTVRFARHDDPDNECPQEAFSGRYGAGELKLTFPGGYDPGVLRRSPH
;
A
#
# COMPACT_ATOMS: atom_id res chain seq x y z
N MET A 1 59.94 30.23 18.56
CA MET A 1 58.72 29.90 19.32
C MET A 1 57.54 29.88 18.35
N LYS A 2 56.88 28.71 18.27
CA LYS A 2 55.49 28.39 17.85
C LYS A 2 54.88 29.06 16.59
N PHE A 3 54.80 28.27 15.52
CA PHE A 3 53.86 28.43 14.40
C PHE A 3 52.43 28.09 14.84
N PRO A 4 51.39 28.88 14.51
CA PRO A 4 50.02 28.46 14.74
C PRO A 4 49.55 27.55 13.61
N ALA A 5 48.98 26.43 14.05
CA ALA A 5 48.61 25.27 13.27
C ALA A 5 47.50 25.56 12.24
N ALA A 6 47.65 24.89 11.09
CA ALA A 6 46.67 24.74 10.06
C ALA A 6 45.34 24.20 10.61
N LEU A 7 44.26 24.96 10.43
CA LEU A 7 42.90 24.49 10.67
C LEU A 7 42.39 23.85 9.37
N LEU A 8 42.63 22.55 9.22
CA LEU A 8 42.05 21.74 8.15
C LEU A 8 40.53 21.66 8.37
N ALA A 9 39.77 22.43 7.58
CA ALA A 9 38.33 22.28 7.51
C ALA A 9 38.01 21.02 6.70
N LEU A 10 37.77 19.89 7.39
CA LEU A 10 37.12 18.72 6.79
C LEU A 10 35.66 19.10 6.48
N LEU A 11 35.39 19.49 5.23
CA LEU A 11 34.04 19.41 4.67
C LEU A 11 33.67 17.93 4.55
N ALA A 12 33.05 17.39 5.59
CA ALA A 12 32.34 16.12 5.49
C ALA A 12 31.11 16.37 4.59
N CYS A 13 31.23 16.00 3.31
CA CYS A 13 30.08 15.80 2.44
C CYS A 13 29.16 14.75 3.09
N VAL A 14 28.14 15.20 3.80
CA VAL A 14 27.06 14.34 4.27
C VAL A 14 26.25 13.98 3.04
N SER A 15 26.63 12.89 2.38
CA SER A 15 25.85 12.26 1.34
C SER A 15 24.54 11.79 1.96
N THR A 16 23.49 12.60 1.90
CA THR A 16 22.11 12.14 2.14
C THR A 16 21.75 11.17 1.02
N GLY A 17 22.17 9.92 1.19
CA GLY A 17 21.73 8.81 0.36
C GLY A 17 20.22 8.71 0.49
N HIS A 18 19.50 9.17 -0.53
CA HIS A 18 18.10 8.79 -0.70
C HIS A 18 18.12 7.31 -1.01
N ALA A 19 17.93 6.48 0.01
CA ALA A 19 17.70 5.05 -0.18
C ALA A 19 16.39 4.92 -0.96
N THR A 20 16.49 4.77 -2.28
CA THR A 20 15.39 4.31 -3.11
C THR A 20 14.99 2.96 -2.56
N ALA A 21 13.81 2.89 -1.94
CA ALA A 21 13.28 1.62 -1.46
C ALA A 21 13.30 0.62 -2.63
N PRO A 22 13.82 -0.60 -2.44
CA PRO A 22 13.83 -1.58 -3.51
C PRO A 22 12.41 -1.72 -4.07
N ALA A 23 12.26 -1.76 -5.39
CA ALA A 23 10.96 -1.98 -6.01
C ALA A 23 10.39 -3.31 -5.49
N THR A 24 9.44 -3.21 -4.57
CA THR A 24 8.92 -4.35 -3.82
C THR A 24 7.80 -5.00 -4.61
N ARG A 25 7.72 -6.33 -4.55
CA ARG A 25 6.76 -7.09 -5.38
C ARG A 25 5.32 -6.85 -4.95
N ALA A 26 5.11 -6.41 -3.71
CA ALA A 26 3.81 -6.03 -3.20
C ALA A 26 3.34 -4.65 -3.69
N ALA A 27 4.23 -3.70 -3.95
CA ALA A 27 3.84 -2.31 -4.24
C ALA A 27 3.23 -2.16 -5.63
N GLY A 28 2.02 -1.59 -5.70
CA GLY A 28 1.29 -1.41 -6.95
C GLY A 28 -0.21 -1.22 -6.74
N THR A 29 -0.92 -1.01 -7.85
CA THR A 29 -2.38 -0.87 -7.87
C THR A 29 -3.01 -2.21 -8.27
N TYR A 30 -3.93 -2.69 -7.46
CA TYR A 30 -4.70 -3.91 -7.67
C TYR A 30 -6.18 -3.58 -7.71
N SER A 31 -6.93 -4.10 -8.68
CA SER A 31 -8.34 -3.77 -8.85
C SER A 31 -9.15 -4.99 -9.30
N SER A 32 -10.31 -5.18 -8.70
CA SER A 32 -11.39 -6.01 -9.21
C SER A 32 -12.60 -5.17 -9.64
N ILE A 33 -12.51 -3.83 -9.57
CA ILE A 33 -13.60 -2.93 -9.96
C ILE A 33 -13.99 -3.17 -11.42
N HIS A 34 -15.26 -3.49 -11.65
CA HIS A 34 -15.88 -3.61 -12.95
C HIS A 34 -17.35 -3.21 -12.87
N ARG A 35 -17.93 -2.89 -14.03
CA ARG A 35 -19.35 -2.57 -14.16
C ARG A 35 -20.16 -3.83 -14.42
N THR A 36 -21.28 -3.98 -13.72
CA THR A 36 -22.23 -5.07 -13.93
C THR A 36 -23.20 -4.75 -15.06
N ALA A 37 -24.04 -5.73 -15.44
CA ALA A 37 -25.11 -5.52 -16.42
C ALA A 37 -26.20 -4.53 -15.94
N SER A 38 -26.30 -4.26 -14.64
CA SER A 38 -27.21 -3.26 -14.04
C SER A 38 -26.61 -1.85 -13.97
N GLU A 39 -25.44 -1.64 -14.58
CA GLU A 39 -24.67 -0.39 -14.54
C GLU A 39 -24.09 -0.02 -13.17
N ASP A 40 -24.16 -0.92 -12.20
CA ASP A 40 -23.51 -0.76 -10.90
C ASP A 40 -22.03 -1.13 -10.99
N ASP A 41 -21.19 -0.33 -10.35
CA ASP A 41 -19.79 -0.70 -10.16
C ASP A 41 -19.68 -1.63 -8.94
N VAL A 42 -18.94 -2.73 -9.08
CA VAL A 42 -18.70 -3.72 -8.01
C VAL A 42 -17.23 -4.04 -7.88
N GLY A 43 -16.79 -4.44 -6.67
CA GLY A 43 -15.43 -4.87 -6.39
C GLY A 43 -14.64 -3.87 -5.54
N MET A 44 -13.31 -3.98 -5.62
CA MET A 44 -12.40 -3.21 -4.77
C MET A 44 -11.12 -2.84 -5.52
N ARG A 45 -10.57 -1.69 -5.19
CA ARG A 45 -9.22 -1.28 -5.56
C ARG A 45 -8.37 -1.11 -4.30
N VAL A 46 -7.14 -1.60 -4.38
CA VAL A 46 -6.11 -1.50 -3.34
C VAL A 46 -4.83 -0.96 -3.97
N VAL A 47 -4.33 0.16 -3.47
CA VAL A 47 -3.01 0.67 -3.82
C VAL A 47 -2.07 0.40 -2.67
N ILE A 48 -1.07 -0.46 -2.85
CA ILE A 48 -0.06 -0.76 -1.83
C ILE A 48 1.18 0.08 -2.10
N GLY A 49 1.63 0.84 -1.10
CA GLY A 49 2.80 1.72 -1.19
C GLY A 49 3.69 1.66 0.03
N TYR A 50 4.93 2.13 -0.12
CA TYR A 50 5.90 2.27 0.97
C TYR A 50 6.25 3.75 1.16
N SER A 51 6.29 4.19 2.42
CA SER A 51 6.70 5.53 2.82
C SER A 51 7.84 5.46 3.84
N ASN A 52 8.38 6.61 4.25
CA ASN A 52 9.34 6.68 5.35
C ASN A 52 8.76 6.23 6.72
N ARG A 53 7.43 6.11 6.84
CA ARG A 53 6.73 5.58 8.02
C ARG A 53 6.36 4.10 7.90
N GLY A 54 6.76 3.45 6.82
CA GLY A 54 6.45 2.05 6.53
C GLY A 54 5.38 1.89 5.44
N TRP A 55 4.86 0.67 5.36
CA TRP A 55 3.88 0.25 4.37
C TRP A 55 2.48 0.78 4.68
N TYR A 56 1.80 1.20 3.63
CA TYR A 56 0.41 1.64 3.69
C TYR A 56 -0.37 1.07 2.51
N ALA A 57 -1.69 1.10 2.64
CA ALA A 57 -2.59 0.83 1.53
C ALA A 57 -3.68 1.88 1.46
N VAL A 58 -4.07 2.24 0.23
CA VAL A 58 -5.28 3.01 -0.04
C VAL A 58 -6.34 2.04 -0.53
N LEU A 59 -7.47 1.98 0.17
CA LEU A 59 -8.60 1.12 -0.15
C LEU A 59 -9.70 1.96 -0.77
N GLN A 60 -10.29 1.45 -1.85
CA GLN A 60 -11.43 2.07 -2.53
C GLN A 60 -12.38 0.95 -2.93
N CYS A 61 -13.53 0.87 -2.27
CA CYS A 61 -14.53 -0.15 -2.52
C CYS A 61 -15.62 0.42 -3.41
N ALA A 62 -16.16 -0.41 -4.30
CA ALA A 62 -17.29 -0.01 -5.11
C ALA A 62 -18.57 -0.02 -4.26
N GLY A 63 -19.36 1.04 -4.42
CA GLY A 63 -20.64 1.26 -3.77
C GLY A 63 -21.17 2.65 -4.16
N GLY A 64 -22.11 3.20 -3.39
CA GLY A 64 -22.81 4.44 -3.70
C GLY A 64 -21.90 5.67 -3.82
N ASN A 65 -20.66 5.62 -3.29
CA ASN A 65 -19.66 6.68 -3.48
C ASN A 65 -18.24 6.11 -3.61
N ILE A 66 -17.82 5.81 -4.85
CA ILE A 66 -16.44 5.40 -5.19
C ILE A 66 -15.39 6.44 -4.76
N ASP A 67 -15.78 7.68 -4.49
CA ASP A 67 -14.86 8.81 -4.25
C ASP A 67 -14.34 8.94 -2.80
N ARG A 68 -14.57 7.95 -1.93
CA ARG A 68 -14.09 7.99 -0.53
C ARG A 68 -13.02 6.92 -0.24
N PRO A 69 -11.76 7.13 -0.69
CA PRO A 69 -10.69 6.20 -0.35
C PRO A 69 -10.32 6.30 1.13
N VAL A 70 -9.93 5.18 1.74
CA VAL A 70 -9.41 5.12 3.11
C VAL A 70 -7.96 4.62 3.11
N VAL A 71 -7.12 5.25 3.94
CA VAL A 71 -5.72 4.87 4.09
C VAL A 71 -5.56 4.01 5.34
N VAL A 72 -4.95 2.84 5.20
CA VAL A 72 -4.65 1.92 6.30
C VAL A 72 -3.17 1.59 6.37
N THR A 73 -2.69 1.28 7.57
CA THR A 73 -1.36 0.69 7.74
C THR A 73 -1.34 -0.71 7.14
N ALA A 74 -0.24 -1.05 6.45
CA ALA A 74 -0.02 -2.38 5.92
C ALA A 74 1.24 -3.01 6.51
N GLN A 75 1.30 -4.34 6.51
CA GLN A 75 2.50 -5.11 6.86
C GLN A 75 2.75 -6.14 5.76
N VAL A 76 3.90 -6.04 5.09
CA VAL A 76 4.27 -6.92 3.98
C VAL A 76 5.31 -7.93 4.43
N ASP A 77 5.06 -9.20 4.15
CA ASP A 77 6.01 -10.30 4.26
C ASP A 77 6.34 -10.76 2.82
N GLU A 78 7.52 -10.36 2.32
CA GLU A 78 8.00 -10.64 0.96
C GLU A 78 8.28 -12.12 0.71
N ASP A 79 8.77 -12.83 1.72
CA ASP A 79 9.11 -14.25 1.61
C ASP A 79 7.84 -15.11 1.49
N LYS A 80 6.82 -14.81 2.30
CA LYS A 80 5.53 -15.50 2.25
C LYS A 80 4.58 -14.94 1.19
N ARG A 81 4.94 -13.80 0.59
CA ARG A 81 4.10 -13.00 -0.31
C ARG A 81 2.73 -12.69 0.28
N THR A 82 2.72 -12.29 1.54
CA THR A 82 1.48 -11.92 2.25
C THR A 82 1.51 -10.46 2.67
N VAL A 83 0.33 -9.88 2.78
CA VAL A 83 0.11 -8.53 3.29
C VAL A 83 -1.00 -8.58 4.33
N ARG A 84 -0.84 -7.85 5.43
CA ARG A 84 -1.88 -7.62 6.43
C ARG A 84 -2.25 -6.15 6.41
N PHE A 85 -3.54 -5.86 6.49
CA PHE A 85 -4.09 -4.52 6.50
C PHE A 85 -4.72 -4.27 7.86
N ALA A 86 -4.41 -3.13 8.47
CA ALA A 86 -5.03 -2.73 9.73
C ALA A 86 -6.51 -2.36 9.52
N ARG A 87 -7.27 -2.37 10.61
CA ARG A 87 -8.62 -1.80 10.64
C ARG A 87 -8.61 -0.30 10.32
N HIS A 88 -9.73 0.21 9.83
CA HIS A 88 -10.02 1.65 9.81
C HIS A 88 -11.29 1.96 10.59
N ASP A 89 -11.42 3.20 11.04
CA ASP A 89 -12.52 3.64 11.91
C ASP A 89 -13.49 4.62 11.23
N ASP A 90 -13.42 4.75 9.90
CA ASP A 90 -14.37 5.55 9.11
C ASP A 90 -15.73 4.81 8.99
N PRO A 91 -16.79 5.26 9.71
CA PRO A 91 -18.08 4.58 9.73
C PRO A 91 -18.85 4.73 8.41
N ASP A 92 -18.52 5.75 7.63
CA ASP A 92 -19.22 6.11 6.40
C ASP A 92 -18.53 5.52 5.16
N ASN A 93 -17.45 4.76 5.34
CA ASN A 93 -16.74 4.11 4.24
C ASN A 93 -17.38 2.77 3.88
N GLU A 94 -17.45 2.48 2.58
CA GLU A 94 -18.04 1.25 2.06
C GLU A 94 -17.07 0.06 2.11
N CYS A 95 -15.79 0.30 2.41
CA CYS A 95 -14.83 -0.77 2.64
C CYS A 95 -15.02 -1.46 4.00
N PRO A 96 -14.71 -2.77 4.09
CA PRO A 96 -14.72 -3.48 5.37
C PRO A 96 -13.76 -2.84 6.38
N GLN A 97 -14.29 -2.50 7.55
CA GLN A 97 -13.55 -1.82 8.62
C GLN A 97 -12.58 -2.71 9.36
N GLU A 98 -12.84 -4.02 9.42
CA GLU A 98 -12.00 -4.95 10.18
C GLU A 98 -10.62 -5.13 9.57
N ALA A 99 -9.64 -5.53 10.38
CA ALA A 99 -8.34 -5.93 9.85
C ALA A 99 -8.49 -7.17 8.95
N PHE A 100 -7.77 -7.18 7.84
CA PHE A 100 -7.84 -8.26 6.86
C PHE A 100 -6.44 -8.58 6.30
N SER A 101 -6.36 -9.62 5.49
CA SER A 101 -5.09 -10.03 4.88
C SER A 101 -5.24 -10.34 3.42
N GLY A 102 -4.11 -10.46 2.72
CA GLY A 102 -4.08 -10.89 1.35
C GLY A 102 -2.79 -11.61 1.00
N ARG A 103 -2.84 -12.34 -0.12
CA ARG A 103 -1.68 -12.96 -0.75
C ARG A 103 -1.51 -12.37 -2.14
N TYR A 104 -0.29 -11.97 -2.46
CA TYR A 104 0.04 -11.41 -3.77
C TYR A 104 0.97 -12.32 -4.58
N GLY A 105 0.87 -12.25 -5.89
CA GLY A 105 1.69 -13.03 -6.81
C GLY A 105 1.07 -13.12 -8.19
N ALA A 106 1.87 -13.41 -9.22
CA ALA A 106 1.40 -13.53 -10.61
C ALA A 106 0.56 -12.33 -11.12
N GLY A 107 0.82 -11.12 -10.60
CA GLY A 107 0.04 -9.93 -10.95
C GLY A 107 -1.35 -9.90 -10.31
N GLU A 108 -1.59 -10.66 -9.26
CA GLU A 108 -2.87 -10.73 -8.54
C GLU A 108 -2.67 -10.40 -7.06
N LEU A 109 -3.76 -9.96 -6.42
CA LEU A 109 -3.92 -9.85 -4.99
C LEU A 109 -5.26 -10.53 -4.61
N LYS A 110 -5.17 -11.61 -3.83
CA LYS A 110 -6.34 -12.29 -3.28
C LYS A 110 -6.49 -11.90 -1.82
N LEU A 111 -7.64 -11.33 -1.46
CA LEU A 111 -7.93 -10.84 -0.11
C LEU A 111 -8.68 -11.90 0.71
N THR A 112 -8.64 -11.76 2.03
CA THR A 112 -9.31 -12.64 2.98
C THR A 112 -9.76 -11.80 4.18
N PHE A 113 -11.08 -11.72 4.36
CA PHE A 113 -11.74 -10.94 5.41
C PHE A 113 -12.36 -11.88 6.45
N PRO A 114 -12.32 -11.55 7.76
CA PRO A 114 -12.98 -12.33 8.80
C PRO A 114 -14.50 -12.52 8.58
N GLY A 115 -15.18 -11.50 8.05
CA GLY A 115 -16.64 -11.48 7.85
C GLY A 115 -17.14 -12.02 6.50
N GLY A 116 -16.29 -12.67 5.70
CA GLY A 116 -16.71 -13.30 4.43
C GLY A 116 -16.98 -12.34 3.26
N TYR A 117 -16.65 -11.05 3.39
CA TYR A 117 -16.61 -10.14 2.22
C TYR A 117 -15.60 -10.67 1.19
N ASP A 118 -16.03 -10.78 -0.07
CA ASP A 118 -15.19 -11.26 -1.16
C ASP A 118 -15.26 -10.28 -2.35
N PRO A 119 -14.23 -9.44 -2.56
CA PRO A 119 -14.14 -8.56 -3.72
C PRO A 119 -13.67 -9.30 -4.98
N GLY A 120 -13.49 -10.62 -4.93
CA GLY A 120 -12.88 -11.41 -5.98
C GLY A 120 -11.35 -11.28 -6.02
N VAL A 121 -10.77 -11.71 -7.14
CA VAL A 121 -9.31 -11.58 -7.37
C VAL A 121 -9.01 -10.19 -7.93
N LEU A 122 -8.21 -9.40 -7.22
CA LEU A 122 -7.79 -8.10 -7.69
C LEU A 122 -6.60 -8.24 -8.63
N ARG A 123 -6.74 -7.74 -9.85
CA ARG A 123 -5.70 -7.76 -10.88
C ARG A 123 -4.81 -6.53 -10.76
N ARG A 124 -3.51 -6.73 -10.84
CA ARG A 124 -2.53 -5.63 -10.86
C ARG A 124 -2.69 -4.85 -12.16
N SER A 125 -2.86 -3.54 -12.05
CA SER A 125 -2.85 -2.65 -13.22
C SER A 125 -1.43 -2.57 -13.79
N PRO A 126 -1.26 -2.66 -15.12
CA PRO A 126 0.01 -2.30 -15.75
C PRO A 126 0.30 -0.82 -15.46
N HIS A 127 1.54 -0.54 -15.10
CA HIS A 127 2.04 0.83 -14.91
C HIS A 127 2.26 1.51 -16.26
#